data_AF-A0A7J6WAI9-F1
#
_entry.id   AF-A0A7J6WAI9-F1
#
_cell.length_a   1.000
_cell.length_b   1.000
_cell.length_c   1.000
_cell.angle_alpha   90.00
_cell.angle_beta   90.00
_cell.angle_gamma   90.00
#
_symmetry.space_group_name_H-M   'P 1'
#
loop_
_entity.id
_entity.type
_entity.pdbx_description
1 polymer ?
#
loop_
_entity_poly.entity_id
_entity_poly.type
_entity_poly.pdbx_seq_one_letter_code
_entity_poly.pdbx_strand_id
1 'polypeptide(L)'
;MEELVNQIQRLSSSNSEEEKSRFHSVLKQAEESLLRPQASQLAPYLEQLDPSTHSLGYLYILEAYIGAALSKEQAGVLVPVVVTFIESCTAEQIRLVPDKFVSVCKKFKEEVVLLRTPMRGIAPIRTAIRKLQSSPEQLTTLHPDFLLLCLLAKCYKSGLSILQEDIFEIDQPKDFFLYCYYGGMVCIGQKNFRKAMELLKAVVTAPMSSTNAIAVEAHKKYILVSLINNGQFSTGLPKHMSAMGQRNLKNYCQ
;
A
#
# COMPACT_ATOMS: atom_id res chain seq x y z
N MET A 1 -25.04 -18.53 -1.08
CA MET A 1 -24.27 -17.60 -1.93
C MET A 1 -25.17 -16.76 -2.82
N GLU A 2 -26.04 -17.36 -3.64
CA GLU A 2 -26.97 -16.60 -4.51
C GLU A 2 -27.82 -15.57 -3.75
N GLU A 3 -28.33 -15.93 -2.57
CA GLU A 3 -29.08 -14.99 -1.72
C GLU A 3 -28.23 -13.78 -1.29
N LEU A 4 -26.96 -13.98 -1.00
CA LEU A 4 -26.04 -12.89 -0.63
C LEU A 4 -25.78 -11.97 -1.83
N VAL A 5 -25.60 -12.54 -3.03
CA VAL A 5 -25.42 -11.75 -4.26
C VAL A 5 -26.67 -10.91 -4.56
N ASN A 6 -27.87 -11.50 -4.43
CA ASN A 6 -29.13 -10.77 -4.58
C ASN A 6 -29.25 -9.64 -3.56
N GLN A 7 -28.83 -9.86 -2.31
CA GLN A 7 -28.82 -8.82 -1.28
C GLN A 7 -27.82 -7.71 -1.60
N ILE A 8 -26.62 -8.04 -2.07
CA ILE A 8 -25.62 -7.06 -2.53
C ILE A 8 -26.20 -6.20 -3.65
N GLN A 9 -26.80 -6.82 -4.67
CA GLN A 9 -27.39 -6.09 -5.80
C GLN A 9 -28.53 -5.14 -5.38
N ARG A 10 -29.36 -5.57 -4.43
CA ARG A 10 -30.48 -4.75 -3.91
C ARG A 10 -30.04 -3.61 -3.02
N LEU A 11 -29.07 -3.85 -2.12
CA LEU A 11 -28.70 -2.91 -1.06
C LEU A 11 -27.63 -1.91 -1.49
N SER A 12 -26.88 -2.19 -2.57
CA SER A 12 -25.81 -1.29 -3.02
C SER A 12 -26.31 0.03 -3.64
N SER A 13 -27.58 0.11 -4.05
CA SER A 13 -28.21 1.33 -4.58
C SER A 13 -28.87 2.20 -3.50
N SER A 14 -28.86 1.76 -2.24
CA SER A 14 -29.47 2.51 -1.14
C SER A 14 -28.62 3.71 -0.72
N ASN A 15 -29.27 4.88 -0.62
CA ASN A 15 -28.63 6.12 -0.16
C ASN A 15 -28.80 6.38 1.34
N SER A 16 -29.61 5.58 2.05
CA SER A 16 -29.82 5.73 3.50
C SER A 16 -28.63 5.21 4.30
N GLU A 17 -28.14 6.02 5.25
CA GLU A 17 -27.03 5.63 6.14
C GLU A 17 -27.38 4.43 7.05
N GLU A 18 -28.65 4.28 7.41
CA GLU A 18 -29.13 3.13 8.18
C GLU A 18 -29.08 1.84 7.35
N GLU A 19 -29.46 1.92 6.07
CA GLU A 19 -29.41 0.79 5.14
C GLU A 19 -27.97 0.40 4.82
N LYS A 20 -27.06 1.37 4.65
CA LYS A 20 -25.62 1.11 4.50
C LYS A 20 -25.02 0.42 5.73
N SER A 21 -25.38 0.89 6.92
CA SER A 21 -24.91 0.30 8.19
C SER A 21 -25.42 -1.13 8.38
N ARG A 22 -26.70 -1.38 8.05
CA ARG A 22 -27.29 -2.71 8.07
C ARG A 22 -26.68 -3.62 7.00
N PHE A 23 -26.44 -3.11 5.80
CA PHE A 23 -25.80 -3.88 4.74
C PHE A 23 -24.38 -4.29 5.13
N HIS A 24 -23.64 -3.37 5.74
CA HIS A 24 -22.31 -3.64 6.27
C HIS A 24 -22.30 -4.73 7.34
N SER A 25 -23.28 -4.72 8.26
CA SER A 25 -23.39 -5.78 9.29
C SER A 25 -23.72 -7.15 8.69
N VAL A 26 -24.59 -7.20 7.67
CA VAL A 26 -24.89 -8.43 6.91
C VAL A 26 -23.64 -8.98 6.24
N LEU A 27 -22.83 -8.13 5.59
CA LEU A 27 -21.58 -8.55 4.95
C LEU A 27 -20.56 -9.07 5.97
N LYS A 28 -20.42 -8.41 7.12
CA LYS A 28 -19.56 -8.90 8.21
C LYS A 28 -19.99 -10.28 8.71
N GLN A 29 -21.29 -10.50 8.90
CA GLN A 29 -21.80 -11.80 9.33
C GLN A 29 -21.55 -12.87 8.25
N ALA A 30 -21.82 -12.54 6.99
CA ALA A 30 -21.63 -13.44 5.86
C ALA A 30 -20.16 -13.80 5.61
N GLU A 31 -19.22 -12.92 5.99
CA GLU A 31 -17.78 -13.17 5.87
C GLU A 31 -17.37 -14.47 6.57
N GLU A 32 -17.74 -14.62 7.84
CA GLU A 32 -17.36 -15.77 8.65
C GLU A 32 -18.21 -16.99 8.34
N SER A 33 -19.52 -16.80 8.13
CA SER A 33 -20.46 -17.92 7.96
C SER A 33 -20.48 -18.51 6.56
N LEU A 34 -20.15 -17.74 5.52
CA LEU A 34 -20.31 -18.14 4.11
C LEU A 34 -19.06 -17.91 3.27
N LEU A 35 -18.46 -16.72 3.29
CA LEU A 35 -17.38 -16.36 2.36
C LEU A 35 -16.08 -17.13 2.65
N ARG A 36 -15.62 -17.16 3.90
CA ARG A 36 -14.40 -17.89 4.27
C ARG A 36 -14.51 -19.41 4.02
N PRO A 37 -15.60 -20.09 4.42
CA PRO A 37 -15.76 -21.53 4.14
C PRO A 37 -15.78 -21.88 2.66
N GLN A 38 -16.30 -20.99 1.80
CA GLN A 38 -16.48 -21.23 0.36
C GLN A 38 -15.47 -20.46 -0.49
N ALA A 39 -14.37 -20.00 0.11
CA ALA A 39 -13.45 -19.03 -0.49
C ALA A 39 -12.94 -19.45 -1.88
N SER A 40 -12.63 -20.73 -2.12
CA SER A 40 -12.14 -21.21 -3.42
C SER A 40 -13.20 -21.25 -4.54
N GLN A 41 -14.48 -21.14 -4.21
CA GLN A 41 -15.61 -21.24 -5.13
C GLN A 41 -16.26 -19.87 -5.42
N LEU A 42 -15.64 -18.77 -4.97
CA LEU A 42 -16.24 -17.44 -5.04
C LEU A 42 -16.13 -16.75 -6.41
N ALA A 43 -15.23 -17.21 -7.28
CA ALA A 43 -14.94 -16.58 -8.58
C ALA A 43 -16.19 -16.32 -9.45
N PRO A 44 -17.10 -17.29 -9.66
CA PRO A 44 -18.29 -17.08 -10.51
C PRO A 44 -19.25 -16.00 -9.99
N TYR A 45 -19.25 -15.72 -8.68
CA TYR A 45 -20.11 -14.70 -8.09
C TYR A 45 -19.55 -13.28 -8.29
N LEU A 46 -18.24 -13.14 -8.52
CA LEU A 46 -17.64 -11.85 -8.89
C LEU A 46 -18.08 -11.40 -10.28
N GLU A 47 -18.36 -12.33 -11.20
CA GLU A 47 -18.86 -12.03 -12.55
C GLU A 47 -20.32 -11.51 -12.55
N GLN A 48 -21.08 -11.79 -11.49
CA GLN A 48 -22.47 -11.34 -11.33
C GLN A 48 -22.57 -9.94 -10.70
N LEU A 49 -21.45 -9.36 -10.28
CA LEU A 49 -21.40 -8.10 -9.56
C LEU A 49 -20.64 -7.06 -10.39
N ASP A 50 -21.29 -5.92 -10.60
CA ASP A 50 -20.60 -4.74 -11.13
C ASP A 50 -19.70 -4.09 -10.03
N PRO A 51 -18.39 -3.89 -10.28
CA PRO A 51 -17.46 -3.37 -9.29
C PRO A 51 -17.67 -1.89 -8.97
N SER A 52 -18.34 -1.11 -9.83
CA SER A 52 -18.61 0.31 -9.59
C SER A 52 -19.83 0.54 -8.71
N THR A 53 -20.89 -0.25 -8.91
CA THR A 53 -22.11 -0.13 -8.10
C THR A 53 -22.03 -0.95 -6.81
N HIS A 54 -21.43 -2.15 -6.86
CA HIS A 54 -21.40 -3.10 -5.76
C HIS A 54 -20.03 -3.19 -5.06
N SER A 55 -19.22 -2.12 -5.10
CA SER A 55 -17.82 -2.14 -4.63
C SER A 55 -17.63 -2.73 -3.23
N LEU A 56 -18.50 -2.42 -2.26
CA LEU A 56 -18.41 -2.95 -0.90
C LEU A 56 -18.58 -4.47 -0.87
N GLY A 57 -19.69 -4.99 -1.43
CA GLY A 57 -19.95 -6.43 -1.47
C GLY A 57 -18.93 -7.18 -2.31
N TYR A 58 -18.53 -6.61 -3.46
CA TYR A 58 -17.48 -7.13 -4.31
C TYR A 58 -16.17 -7.27 -3.55
N LEU A 59 -15.78 -6.25 -2.75
CA LEU A 59 -14.56 -6.27 -1.95
C LEU A 59 -14.55 -7.40 -0.92
N TYR A 60 -15.68 -7.65 -0.25
CA TYR A 60 -15.81 -8.76 0.71
C TYR A 60 -15.58 -10.12 0.04
N ILE A 61 -16.20 -10.35 -1.11
CA ILE A 61 -16.07 -11.60 -1.86
C ILE A 61 -14.65 -11.74 -2.41
N LEU A 62 -14.09 -10.68 -2.98
CA LEU A 62 -12.75 -10.65 -3.54
C LEU A 62 -11.69 -10.90 -2.46
N GLU A 63 -11.78 -10.24 -1.32
CA GLU A 63 -10.81 -10.41 -0.23
C GLU A 63 -10.80 -11.84 0.32
N ALA A 64 -11.98 -12.45 0.47
CA ALA A 64 -12.12 -13.86 0.83
C ALA A 64 -11.57 -14.79 -0.25
N TYR A 65 -11.85 -14.53 -1.53
CA TYR A 65 -11.37 -15.32 -2.66
C TYR A 65 -9.83 -15.34 -2.73
N ILE A 66 -9.18 -14.18 -2.57
CA ILE A 66 -7.71 -14.08 -2.51
C ILE A 66 -7.17 -14.57 -1.14
N GLY A 67 -8.04 -14.71 -0.14
CA GLY A 67 -7.75 -15.38 1.14
C GLY A 67 -7.51 -16.88 0.99
N ALA A 68 -8.13 -17.52 0.00
CA ALA A 68 -7.87 -18.92 -0.30
C ALA A 68 -6.43 -19.09 -0.79
N ALA A 69 -5.79 -20.20 -0.44
CA ALA A 69 -4.51 -20.58 -1.04
C ALA A 69 -4.73 -20.91 -2.53
N LEU A 70 -4.55 -19.92 -3.39
CA LEU A 70 -4.76 -20.04 -4.84
C LEU A 70 -3.59 -20.80 -5.51
N SER A 71 -3.90 -21.57 -6.56
CA SER A 71 -2.87 -22.14 -7.43
C SER A 71 -2.17 -21.04 -8.24
N LYS A 72 -0.99 -21.34 -8.80
CA LYS A 72 -0.29 -20.39 -9.69
C LYS A 72 -1.11 -20.04 -10.93
N GLU A 73 -1.90 -20.97 -11.47
CA GLU A 73 -2.78 -20.65 -12.61
C GLU A 73 -3.88 -19.66 -12.20
N GLN A 74 -4.48 -19.85 -11.03
CA GLN A 74 -5.54 -18.98 -10.50
C GLN A 74 -5.01 -17.58 -10.18
N ALA A 75 -3.77 -17.47 -9.69
CA ALA A 75 -3.10 -16.19 -9.47
C ALA A 75 -2.96 -15.34 -10.75
N GLY A 76 -2.65 -15.98 -11.88
CA GLY A 76 -2.55 -15.30 -13.19
C GLY A 76 -3.88 -14.68 -13.65
N VAL A 77 -5.00 -15.36 -13.37
CA VAL A 77 -6.36 -14.91 -13.68
C VAL A 77 -6.84 -13.83 -12.70
N LEU A 78 -6.36 -13.87 -11.46
CA LEU A 78 -6.76 -12.91 -10.42
C LEU A 78 -6.25 -11.48 -10.70
N VAL A 79 -5.06 -11.34 -11.25
CA VAL A 79 -4.45 -10.01 -11.50
C VAL A 79 -5.38 -9.10 -12.33
N PRO A 80 -5.91 -9.53 -13.49
CA PRO A 80 -6.92 -8.76 -14.23
C PRO A 80 -8.16 -8.39 -13.40
N VAL A 81 -8.70 -9.34 -12.63
CA VAL A 81 -9.91 -9.12 -11.81
C VAL A 81 -9.68 -8.01 -10.78
N VAL A 82 -8.53 -8.05 -10.09
CA VAL A 82 -8.18 -7.02 -9.10
C VAL A 82 -7.92 -5.67 -9.74
N VAL A 83 -7.27 -5.62 -10.91
CA VAL A 83 -7.06 -4.37 -11.66
C VAL A 83 -8.40 -3.73 -12.03
N THR A 84 -9.30 -4.49 -12.66
CA THR A 84 -10.64 -4.01 -13.03
C THR A 84 -11.40 -3.50 -11.81
N PHE A 85 -11.33 -4.21 -10.69
CA PHE A 85 -11.95 -3.77 -9.44
C PHE A 85 -11.35 -2.44 -8.94
N ILE A 86 -10.03 -2.34 -8.84
CA ILE A 86 -9.35 -1.11 -8.37
C ILE A 86 -9.66 0.09 -9.27
N GLU A 87 -9.78 -0.13 -10.58
CA GLU A 87 -10.09 0.94 -11.54
C GLU A 87 -11.56 1.39 -11.42
N SER A 88 -12.50 0.46 -11.24
CA SER A 88 -13.93 0.75 -11.27
C SER A 88 -14.58 1.05 -9.91
N CYS A 89 -14.00 0.62 -8.79
CA CYS A 89 -14.64 0.75 -7.47
C CYS A 89 -14.85 2.19 -7.00
N THR A 90 -15.83 2.43 -6.13
CA THR A 90 -16.10 3.75 -5.56
C THR A 90 -15.32 3.98 -4.27
N ALA A 91 -14.80 5.19 -4.07
CA ALA A 91 -14.00 5.54 -2.90
C ALA A 91 -14.83 5.49 -1.62
N GLU A 92 -16.09 5.92 -1.71
CA GLU A 92 -17.07 5.97 -0.61
C GLU A 92 -17.29 4.58 -0.01
N GLN A 93 -17.48 3.57 -0.86
CA GLN A 93 -17.76 2.21 -0.42
C GLN A 93 -16.51 1.51 0.13
N ILE A 94 -15.35 1.63 -0.53
CA ILE A 94 -14.13 0.96 -0.04
C ILE A 94 -13.62 1.56 1.28
N ARG A 95 -13.88 2.86 1.54
CA ARG A 95 -13.51 3.53 2.79
C ARG A 95 -14.34 3.09 4.00
N LEU A 96 -15.44 2.35 3.81
CA LEU A 96 -16.16 1.71 4.91
C LEU A 96 -15.37 0.53 5.52
N VAL A 97 -14.44 -0.06 4.75
CA VAL A 97 -13.59 -1.20 5.13
C VAL A 97 -12.16 -1.06 4.58
N PRO A 98 -11.43 0.01 4.96
CA PRO A 98 -10.13 0.31 4.36
C PRO A 98 -9.12 -0.84 4.53
N ASP A 99 -9.16 -1.55 5.66
CA ASP A 99 -8.27 -2.68 5.92
C ASP A 99 -8.43 -3.83 4.91
N LYS A 100 -9.67 -4.12 4.47
CA LYS A 100 -9.94 -5.13 3.46
C LYS A 100 -9.42 -4.70 2.09
N PHE A 101 -9.63 -3.43 1.73
CA PHE A 101 -9.11 -2.88 0.48
C PHE A 101 -7.58 -2.91 0.44
N VAL A 102 -6.93 -2.53 1.55
CA VAL A 102 -5.48 -2.63 1.73
C VAL A 102 -4.99 -4.08 1.63
N SER A 103 -5.70 -5.04 2.24
CA SER A 103 -5.39 -6.48 2.16
C SER A 103 -5.37 -6.96 0.70
N VAL A 104 -6.40 -6.64 -0.08
CA VAL A 104 -6.48 -6.97 -1.52
C VAL A 104 -5.32 -6.34 -2.30
N CYS A 105 -5.04 -5.05 -2.08
CA CYS A 105 -3.95 -4.35 -2.77
C CYS A 105 -2.57 -4.94 -2.44
N LYS A 106 -2.34 -5.34 -1.18
CA LYS A 106 -1.08 -5.96 -0.74
C LYS A 106 -0.87 -7.33 -1.37
N LYS A 107 -1.91 -8.19 -1.38
CA LYS A 107 -1.84 -9.48 -2.07
C LYS A 107 -1.65 -9.32 -3.57
N PHE A 108 -2.35 -8.37 -4.19
CA PHE A 108 -2.15 -8.04 -5.61
C PHE A 108 -0.70 -7.64 -5.92
N LYS A 109 -0.09 -6.79 -5.09
CA LYS A 109 1.34 -6.45 -5.20
C LYS A 109 2.21 -7.71 -5.09
N GLU A 110 1.96 -8.58 -4.11
CA GLU A 110 2.71 -9.84 -3.94
C GLU A 110 2.63 -10.71 -5.20
N GLU A 111 1.44 -10.82 -5.80
CA GLU A 111 1.24 -11.59 -7.03
C GLU A 111 1.99 -11.01 -8.23
N VAL A 112 1.90 -9.71 -8.50
CA VAL A 112 2.63 -9.13 -9.64
C VAL A 112 4.16 -9.21 -9.46
N VAL A 113 4.65 -9.20 -8.22
CA VAL A 113 6.06 -9.43 -7.91
C VAL A 113 6.45 -10.89 -8.11
N LEU A 114 5.62 -11.84 -7.65
CA LEU A 114 5.82 -13.27 -7.83
C LEU A 114 5.86 -13.65 -9.33
N LEU A 115 4.94 -13.08 -10.11
CA LEU A 115 4.86 -13.22 -11.56
C LEU A 115 5.93 -12.43 -12.32
N ARG A 116 6.87 -11.78 -11.62
CA ARG A 116 7.98 -10.99 -12.20
C ARG A 116 7.51 -9.87 -13.14
N THR A 117 6.31 -9.33 -12.92
CA THR A 117 5.72 -8.24 -13.70
C THR A 117 5.32 -7.03 -12.83
N PRO A 118 6.22 -6.51 -11.97
CA PRO A 118 5.90 -5.44 -11.01
C PRO A 118 5.39 -4.16 -11.66
N MET A 119 5.75 -3.90 -12.93
CA MET A 119 5.24 -2.76 -13.70
C MET A 119 3.70 -2.74 -13.78
N ARG A 120 3.05 -3.92 -13.84
CA ARG A 120 1.59 -4.04 -13.89
C ARG A 120 0.90 -3.53 -12.62
N GLY A 121 1.61 -3.48 -11.50
CA GLY A 121 1.07 -2.99 -10.24
C GLY A 121 1.13 -1.47 -10.07
N ILE A 122 1.95 -0.76 -10.85
CA ILE A 122 2.23 0.67 -10.63
C ILE A 122 0.96 1.53 -10.78
N ALA A 123 0.30 1.46 -11.94
CA ALA A 123 -0.88 2.28 -12.18
C ALA A 123 -2.06 1.90 -11.26
N PRO A 124 -2.40 0.60 -11.06
CA PRO A 124 -3.47 0.22 -10.15
C PRO A 124 -3.22 0.64 -8.71
N ILE A 125 -2.02 0.40 -8.15
CA ILE A 125 -1.74 0.80 -6.77
C ILE A 125 -1.78 2.33 -6.60
N ARG A 126 -1.37 3.11 -7.61
CA ARG A 126 -1.53 4.57 -7.58
C ARG A 126 -3.01 4.97 -7.52
N THR A 127 -3.86 4.34 -8.33
CA THR A 127 -5.31 4.55 -8.27
C THR A 127 -5.88 4.18 -6.89
N ALA A 128 -5.44 3.05 -6.33
CA ALA A 128 -5.85 2.61 -5.01
C ALA A 128 -5.46 3.61 -3.90
N ILE A 129 -4.25 4.18 -3.96
CA ILE A 129 -3.81 5.23 -3.03
C ILE A 129 -4.79 6.42 -3.07
N ARG A 130 -5.10 6.92 -4.27
CA ARG A 130 -6.01 8.07 -4.44
C ARG A 130 -7.42 7.79 -3.91
N LYS A 131 -7.94 6.58 -4.15
CA LYS A 131 -9.26 6.20 -3.66
C LYS A 131 -9.28 6.00 -2.14
N LEU A 132 -8.16 5.59 -1.53
CA LEU A 132 -8.06 5.38 -0.08
C LEU A 132 -7.84 6.68 0.72
N GLN A 133 -7.10 7.64 0.15
CA GLN A 133 -6.76 8.91 0.78
C GLN A 133 -8.01 9.73 1.16
N SER A 134 -8.17 10.09 2.44
CA SER A 134 -9.17 11.07 2.87
C SER A 134 -8.77 12.50 2.48
N SER A 135 -7.47 12.77 2.47
CA SER A 135 -6.85 14.02 2.02
C SER A 135 -5.66 13.70 1.10
N PRO A 136 -5.27 14.59 0.16
CA PRO A 136 -4.08 14.38 -0.65
C PRO A 136 -2.79 14.36 0.18
N GLU A 137 -2.82 14.90 1.41
CA GLU A 137 -1.69 15.00 2.33
C GLU A 137 -1.48 13.75 3.20
N GLN A 138 -2.38 12.77 3.09
CA GLN A 138 -2.34 11.56 3.88
C GLN A 138 -1.37 10.51 3.33
N LEU A 139 -0.46 10.04 4.18
CA LEU A 139 0.36 8.86 3.93
C LEU A 139 -0.44 7.58 4.19
N THR A 140 -0.97 6.99 3.13
CA THR A 140 -1.59 5.66 3.23
C THR A 140 -0.54 4.54 3.31
N THR A 141 -0.96 3.40 3.87
CA THR A 141 -0.16 2.16 3.96
C THR A 141 0.30 1.60 2.60
N LEU A 142 -0.28 2.07 1.48
CA LEU A 142 0.02 1.62 0.12
C LEU A 142 1.13 2.44 -0.56
N HIS A 143 1.49 3.62 -0.04
CA HIS A 143 2.57 4.44 -0.61
C HIS A 143 3.92 3.71 -0.65
N PRO A 144 4.37 3.02 0.42
CA PRO A 144 5.60 2.27 0.36
C PRO A 144 5.56 1.11 -0.65
N ASP A 145 4.42 0.44 -0.77
CA ASP A 145 4.21 -0.65 -1.73
C ASP A 145 4.31 -0.13 -3.18
N PHE A 146 3.75 1.04 -3.48
CA PHE A 146 3.90 1.71 -4.78
C PHE A 146 5.36 2.02 -5.12
N LEU A 147 6.10 2.60 -4.17
CA LEU A 147 7.52 2.92 -4.38
C LEU A 147 8.37 1.66 -4.55
N LEU A 148 8.07 0.59 -3.81
CA LEU A 148 8.71 -0.71 -3.97
C LEU A 148 8.47 -1.28 -5.39
N LEU A 149 7.23 -1.22 -5.89
CA LEU A 149 6.93 -1.64 -7.27
C LEU A 149 7.71 -0.80 -8.30
N CYS A 150 7.80 0.52 -8.10
CA CYS A 150 8.59 1.40 -8.97
C CYS A 150 10.08 1.03 -8.95
N LEU A 151 10.65 0.69 -7.80
CA LEU A 151 12.04 0.23 -7.66
C LEU A 151 12.27 -1.09 -8.40
N LEU A 152 11.40 -2.09 -8.16
CA LEU A 152 11.50 -3.41 -8.77
C LEU A 152 11.34 -3.36 -10.30
N ALA A 153 10.44 -2.52 -10.79
CA ALA A 153 10.24 -2.29 -12.22
C ALA A 153 11.26 -1.32 -12.85
N LYS A 154 12.13 -0.69 -12.05
CA LYS A 154 13.03 0.41 -12.46
C LYS A 154 12.29 1.61 -13.10
N CYS A 155 11.02 1.81 -12.75
CA CYS A 155 10.18 2.90 -13.22
C CYS A 155 10.28 4.12 -12.31
N TYR A 156 11.48 4.69 -12.17
CA TYR A 156 11.74 5.75 -11.20
C TYR A 156 11.00 7.07 -11.49
N LYS A 157 10.58 7.32 -12.74
CA LYS A 157 9.78 8.51 -13.10
C LYS A 157 8.41 8.47 -12.42
N SER A 158 7.75 7.31 -12.45
CA SER A 158 6.48 7.09 -11.76
C SER A 158 6.63 7.18 -10.25
N GLY A 159 7.74 6.68 -9.71
CA GLY A 159 8.06 6.84 -8.29
C GLY A 159 8.28 8.30 -7.89
N LEU A 160 8.87 9.13 -8.76
CA LEU A 160 9.13 10.53 -8.45
C LEU A 160 7.85 11.37 -8.36
N SER A 161 6.81 11.05 -9.15
CA SER A 161 5.57 11.83 -9.15
C SER A 161 4.87 11.84 -7.79
N ILE A 162 4.91 10.71 -7.05
CA ILE A 162 4.30 10.64 -5.72
C ILE A 162 5.15 11.34 -4.64
N LEU A 163 6.46 11.43 -4.86
CA LEU A 163 7.40 12.09 -3.93
C LEU A 163 7.38 13.63 -4.05
N GLN A 164 6.70 14.15 -5.07
CA GLN A 164 6.43 15.58 -5.25
C GLN A 164 5.18 16.04 -4.52
N GLU A 165 4.38 15.10 -4.02
CA GLU A 165 3.18 15.39 -3.25
C GLU A 165 3.57 15.73 -1.81
N ASP A 166 2.91 16.73 -1.25
CA ASP A 166 3.12 17.13 0.13
C ASP A 166 2.39 16.14 1.05
N ILE A 167 3.12 15.42 1.89
CA ILE A 167 2.57 14.44 2.83
C ILE A 167 2.86 14.92 4.26
N PHE A 168 1.80 15.15 5.02
CA PHE A 168 1.86 15.66 6.39
C PHE A 168 1.15 14.76 7.41
N GLU A 169 0.12 14.02 6.98
CA GLU A 169 -0.67 13.17 7.88
C GLU A 169 -0.11 11.74 7.84
N ILE A 170 0.46 11.29 8.96
CA ILE A 170 1.14 9.99 9.07
C ILE A 170 0.49 9.18 10.19
N ASP A 171 -0.16 8.08 9.82
CA ASP A 171 -0.83 7.19 10.78
C ASP A 171 0.13 6.19 11.42
N GLN A 172 1.01 5.59 10.61
CA GLN A 172 1.88 4.49 11.02
C GLN A 172 3.36 4.84 10.83
N PRO A 173 4.19 4.85 11.89
CA PRO A 173 5.61 5.13 11.78
C PRO A 173 6.31 4.22 10.77
N LYS A 174 5.99 2.92 10.75
CA LYS A 174 6.61 1.96 9.81
C LYS A 174 6.42 2.37 8.34
N ASP A 175 5.25 2.86 7.98
CA ASP A 175 4.94 3.25 6.60
C ASP A 175 5.72 4.50 6.21
N PHE A 176 5.87 5.46 7.13
CA PHE A 176 6.75 6.61 6.93
C PHE A 176 8.20 6.20 6.68
N PHE A 177 8.75 5.28 7.48
CA PHE A 177 10.13 4.82 7.32
C PHE A 177 10.35 4.15 5.97
N LEU A 178 9.43 3.28 5.56
CA LEU A 178 9.50 2.61 4.26
C LEU A 178 9.28 3.58 3.09
N TYR A 179 8.34 4.52 3.21
CA TYR A 179 8.09 5.56 2.23
C TYR A 179 9.35 6.39 1.97
N CYS A 180 9.96 6.93 3.03
CA CYS A 180 11.17 7.72 2.90
C CYS A 180 12.38 6.89 2.43
N TYR A 181 12.52 5.65 2.89
CA TYR A 181 13.61 4.77 2.46
C TYR A 181 13.52 4.41 0.98
N TYR A 182 12.36 3.90 0.52
CA TYR A 182 12.15 3.56 -0.89
C TYR A 182 12.13 4.80 -1.77
N GLY A 183 11.56 5.90 -1.30
CA GLY A 183 11.58 7.19 -1.99
C GLY A 183 13.00 7.71 -2.18
N GLY A 184 13.85 7.60 -1.15
CA GLY A 184 15.27 7.89 -1.23
C GLY A 184 15.96 7.06 -2.31
N MET A 185 15.69 5.75 -2.38
CA MET A 185 16.23 4.88 -3.42
C MET A 185 15.75 5.24 -4.83
N VAL A 186 14.48 5.64 -4.99
CA VAL A 186 13.94 6.13 -6.28
C VAL A 186 14.68 7.41 -6.70
N CYS A 187 14.87 8.36 -5.78
CA CYS A 187 15.60 9.59 -6.05
C CYS A 187 17.08 9.32 -6.40
N ILE A 188 17.74 8.36 -5.73
CA ILE A 188 19.10 7.91 -6.09
C ILE A 188 19.13 7.38 -7.53
N GLY A 189 18.16 6.53 -7.91
CA GLY A 189 18.05 6.00 -9.27
C GLY A 189 17.90 7.08 -10.34
N GLN A 190 17.29 8.21 -9.99
CA GLN A 190 17.17 9.40 -10.85
C GLN A 190 18.32 10.41 -10.71
N LYS A 191 19.34 10.10 -9.89
CA LYS A 191 20.44 11.01 -9.53
C LYS A 191 19.96 12.33 -8.90
N ASN A 192 18.76 12.36 -8.35
CA ASN A 192 18.28 13.48 -7.53
C ASN A 192 18.79 13.30 -6.10
N PHE A 193 20.10 13.47 -5.92
CA PHE A 193 20.78 13.19 -4.66
C PHE A 193 20.35 14.14 -3.53
N ARG A 194 19.95 15.37 -3.86
CA ARG A 194 19.44 16.34 -2.87
C ARG A 194 18.17 15.81 -2.19
N LYS A 195 17.15 15.44 -2.99
CA LYS A 195 15.90 14.89 -2.45
C LYS A 195 16.10 13.53 -1.79
N ALA A 196 16.98 12.69 -2.34
CA ALA A 196 17.34 11.41 -1.72
C ALA A 196 17.92 11.60 -0.32
N MET A 197 18.81 12.58 -0.15
CA MET A 197 19.42 12.90 1.13
C MET A 197 18.39 13.39 2.14
N GLU A 198 17.45 14.26 1.74
CA GLU A 198 16.35 14.72 2.59
C GLU A 198 15.49 13.55 3.11
N LEU A 199 15.06 12.67 2.21
CA LEU A 199 14.22 11.52 2.55
C LEU A 199 14.96 10.53 3.46
N LEU A 200 16.21 10.19 3.15
CA LEU A 200 17.00 9.27 3.98
C LEU A 200 17.32 9.87 5.35
N LYS A 201 17.59 11.18 5.41
CA LYS A 201 17.78 11.90 6.68
C LYS A 201 16.52 11.83 7.53
N ALA A 202 15.34 12.00 6.93
CA ALA A 202 14.07 11.95 7.63
C ALA A 202 13.87 10.61 8.38
N VAL A 203 14.25 9.48 7.77
CA VAL A 203 14.25 8.15 8.44
C VAL A 203 15.19 8.13 9.64
N VAL A 204 16.40 8.65 9.47
CA VAL A 204 17.45 8.62 10.51
C VAL A 204 17.12 9.54 11.68
N THR A 205 16.39 10.64 11.44
CA THR A 205 16.03 11.63 12.46
C THR A 205 14.67 11.38 13.11
N ALA A 206 13.83 10.51 12.54
CA ALA A 206 12.52 10.20 13.09
C ALA A 206 12.65 9.55 14.48
N PRO A 207 11.71 9.83 15.41
CA PRO A 207 11.72 9.20 16.72
C PRO A 207 11.53 7.68 16.59
N MET A 208 12.43 6.93 17.24
CA MET A 208 12.38 5.46 17.27
C MET A 208 12.51 4.98 18.71
N SER A 209 11.61 4.10 19.14
CA SER A 209 11.69 3.42 20.44
C SER A 209 12.74 2.29 20.44
N SER A 210 12.93 1.64 19.29
CA SER A 210 13.94 0.61 19.06
C SER A 210 14.59 0.78 17.69
N THR A 211 15.82 0.29 17.54
CA THR A 211 16.51 0.29 16.24
C THR A 211 15.88 -0.70 15.29
N ASN A 212 15.55 -0.26 14.09
CA ASN A 212 15.03 -1.12 13.03
C ASN A 212 16.02 -1.21 11.85
N ALA A 213 15.95 -2.32 11.11
CA ALA A 213 16.86 -2.56 9.97
C ALA A 213 16.71 -1.52 8.86
N ILE A 214 15.51 -0.94 8.70
CA ILE A 214 15.23 0.09 7.70
C ILE A 214 16.06 1.34 7.98
N ALA A 215 16.12 1.78 9.25
CA ALA A 215 16.89 2.95 9.68
C ALA A 215 18.39 2.73 9.52
N VAL A 216 18.89 1.52 9.80
CA VAL A 216 20.30 1.15 9.59
C VAL A 216 20.65 1.23 8.11
N GLU A 217 19.85 0.62 7.24
CA GLU A 217 20.07 0.64 5.79
C GLU A 217 19.89 2.02 5.17
N ALA A 218 18.96 2.83 5.70
CA ALA A 218 18.79 4.22 5.32
C ALA A 218 20.02 5.06 5.71
N HIS A 219 20.59 4.83 6.90
CA HIS A 219 21.75 5.56 7.37
C HIS A 219 23.00 5.27 6.53
N LYS A 220 23.27 4.01 6.20
CA LYS A 220 24.36 3.63 5.27
C LYS A 220 24.22 4.37 3.94
N LYS A 221 23.02 4.36 3.35
CA LYS A 221 22.75 5.06 2.08
C LYS A 221 22.84 6.58 2.22
N TYR A 222 22.43 7.14 3.35
CA TYR A 222 22.57 8.57 3.64
C TYR A 222 24.03 9.01 3.64
N ILE A 223 24.93 8.24 4.27
CA ILE A 223 26.37 8.50 4.26
C ILE A 223 26.89 8.52 2.82
N LEU A 224 26.58 7.47 2.04
CA LEU A 224 27.03 7.35 0.65
C LEU A 224 26.52 8.50 -0.23
N VAL A 225 25.23 8.83 -0.13
CA VAL A 225 24.63 9.93 -0.91
C VAL A 225 25.21 11.29 -0.51
N SER A 226 25.47 11.52 0.79
CA SER A 226 26.14 12.73 1.25
C SER A 226 27.54 12.88 0.68
N LEU A 227 28.32 11.78 0.65
CA LEU A 227 29.66 11.78 0.04
C LEU A 227 29.59 12.07 -1.47
N ILE A 228 28.62 11.50 -2.18
CA ILE A 228 28.43 11.73 -3.61
C ILE A 228 28.02 13.18 -3.90
N ASN A 229 27.07 13.74 -3.14
CA ASN A 229 26.50 15.05 -3.43
C ASN A 229 27.36 16.21 -2.89
N ASN A 230 27.96 16.05 -1.71
CA ASN A 230 28.67 17.12 -1.01
C ASN A 230 30.19 16.91 -1.00
N GLY A 231 30.70 15.75 -1.41
CA GLY A 231 32.12 15.38 -1.32
C GLY A 231 32.60 15.08 0.10
N GLN A 232 31.75 15.26 1.12
CA GLN A 232 32.07 15.11 2.53
C GLN A 232 30.85 14.60 3.32
N PHE A 233 31.12 13.93 4.43
CA PHE A 233 30.10 13.52 5.39
C PHE A 233 30.42 14.13 6.75
N SER A 234 29.59 15.07 7.20
CA SER A 234 29.65 15.58 8.56
C SER A 234 28.93 14.59 9.47
N THR A 235 29.67 13.95 10.38
CA THR A 235 29.15 13.02 11.39
C THR A 235 28.23 13.68 12.43
N GLY A 236 28.02 14.99 12.33
CA GLY A 236 27.07 15.76 13.13
C GLY A 236 25.63 15.41 12.77
N LEU A 237 25.14 14.29 13.31
CA LEU A 237 23.71 13.99 13.37
C LEU A 237 23.00 15.12 14.14
N PRO A 238 21.78 15.55 13.74
CA PRO A 238 21.07 16.62 14.43
C PRO A 238 20.95 16.35 15.93
N LYS A 239 21.16 17.38 16.77
CA LYS A 239 21.11 17.30 18.24
C LYS A 239 19.77 16.76 18.79
N HIS A 240 18.70 16.80 18.00
CA HIS A 240 17.36 16.32 18.35
C HIS A 240 17.16 14.81 18.19
N MET A 241 18.16 14.09 17.70
CA MET A 241 18.09 12.63 17.59
C MET A 241 18.27 11.99 18.98
N SER A 242 17.51 10.95 19.30
CA SER A 242 17.65 10.26 20.58
C SER A 242 19.08 9.73 20.75
N ALA A 243 19.63 9.84 21.96
CA ALA A 243 21.00 9.40 22.27
C ALA A 243 21.24 7.92 21.91
N MET A 244 20.19 7.08 22.03
CA MET A 244 20.20 5.68 21.59
C MET A 244 20.27 5.53 20.06
N GLY A 245 19.52 6.34 19.31
CA GLY A 245 19.59 6.35 17.85
C GLY A 245 20.99 6.72 17.35
N GLN A 246 21.58 7.78 17.89
CA GLN A 246 22.92 8.24 17.52
C GLN A 246 24.00 7.18 17.83
N ARG A 247 23.94 6.53 18.99
CA ARG A 247 24.93 5.54 19.41
C ARG A 247 24.83 4.24 18.60
N ASN A 248 23.62 3.74 18.38
CA ASN A 248 23.44 2.46 17.71
C ASN A 248 23.69 2.56 16.19
N LEU A 249 23.17 3.61 15.53
CA LEU A 249 23.37 3.79 14.09
C LEU A 249 24.85 3.95 13.73
N LYS A 250 25.62 4.64 14.58
CA LYS A 250 27.06 4.78 14.43
C LYS A 250 27.80 3.44 14.57
N ASN A 251 27.37 2.56 15.47
CA ASN A 251 28.01 1.26 15.68
C ASN A 251 27.73 0.26 14.53
N TYR A 252 26.56 0.33 13.90
CA TYR A 252 26.19 -0.58 12.79
C TYR A 252 26.73 -0.14 11.42
N CYS A 253 27.36 1.03 11.33
CA CYS A 253 27.86 1.62 10.09
C CYS A 253 29.37 1.93 10.13
N GLN A 254 30.11 1.33 11.06
CA GLN A 254 31.58 1.29 11.07
C GLN A 254 32.11 0.25 10.10
#